data_AF-A0A3M3YEQ0-F1
#
_entry.id   AF-A0A3M3YEQ0-F1
#
_cell.length_a   1.000
_cell.length_b   1.000
_cell.length_c   1.000
_cell.angle_alpha   90.00
_cell.angle_beta   90.00
_cell.angle_gamma   90.00
#
_symmetry.space_group_name_H-M   'P 1'
#
loop_
_entity.id
_entity.type
_entity.pdbx_description
1 polymer ?
#
loop_
_entity_poly.entity_id
_entity_poly.type
_entity_poly.pdbx_seq_one_letter_code
_entity_poly.pdbx_strand_id
1 'polypeptide(L)' 'MLSSKDGLFDKAKGRIVGSDQFLTKPFSKEELLNAIKAHVPGFVAAEHHLS' A
#
# COMPACT_ATOMS: atom_id res chain seq x y z
N MET A 1 3.37 -2.19 -4.39
CA MET A 1 3.68 -1.05 -5.31
C MET A 1 2.79 0.16 -5.00
N LEU A 2 3.33 1.38 -4.99
CA LEU A 2 2.54 2.62 -4.89
C LEU A 2 2.47 3.29 -6.27
N SER A 3 1.27 3.38 -6.87
CA SER A 3 1.08 3.93 -8.22
C SER A 3 0.36 5.27 -8.17
N SER A 4 0.70 6.20 -9.08
CA SER A 4 -0.06 7.43 -9.32
C SER A 4 -1.22 7.27 -10.30
N LYS A 5 -1.40 6.09 -10.91
CA LYS A 5 -2.43 5.82 -11.91
C LYS A 5 -3.03 4.42 -11.70
N ASP A 6 -4.35 4.33 -11.81
CA ASP A 6 -5.12 3.08 -11.67
C ASP A 6 -5.19 2.27 -12.97
N GLY A 7 -4.37 2.64 -13.96
CA GLY A 7 -4.39 2.06 -15.29
C GLY A 7 -4.02 0.58 -15.28
N LEU A 8 -4.66 -0.19 -16.17
CA LEU A 8 -4.37 -1.61 -16.39
C LEU A 8 -2.86 -1.89 -16.56
N PHE A 9 -2.15 -0.99 -17.22
CA PHE A 9 -0.71 -1.10 -17.45
C PHE A 9 0.15 -0.94 -16.19
N ASP A 10 -0.27 -0.11 -15.22
CA ASP A 10 0.46 0.04 -13.96
C ASP A 10 0.31 -1.21 -13.09
N LYS A 11 -0.89 -1.81 -13.09
CA LYS A 11 -1.14 -3.10 -12.42
C LYS A 11 -0.36 -4.24 -13.07
N ALA A 12 -0.33 -4.29 -14.41
CA ALA A 12 0.44 -5.27 -15.16
C ALA A 12 1.96 -5.16 -14.86
N LYS A 13 2.52 -3.95 -14.89
CA LYS A 13 3.92 -3.70 -14.51
C LYS A 13 4.21 -4.16 -13.08
N GLY A 14 3.32 -3.85 -12.14
CA GLY A 14 3.44 -4.29 -10.75
C GLY A 14 3.55 -5.81 -10.62
N ARG A 15 2.71 -6.56 -11.36
CA ARG A 15 2.79 -8.03 -11.38
C ARG A 15 4.08 -8.54 -12.01
N ILE A 16 4.54 -7.94 -13.11
CA ILE A 16 5.77 -8.36 -13.79
C ILE A 16 6.98 -8.25 -12.87
N VAL A 17 7.04 -7.20 -12.05
CA VAL A 17 8.15 -6.99 -11.09
C VAL A 17 7.94 -7.69 -9.74
N GLY A 18 6.92 -8.56 -9.63
CA GLY A 18 6.68 -9.38 -8.43
C GLY A 18 5.97 -8.66 -7.27
N SER A 19 5.18 -7.61 -7.53
CA SER A 19 4.36 -7.00 -6.48
C SER A 19 3.06 -7.79 -6.27
N ASP A 20 2.84 -8.24 -5.04
CA ASP A 20 1.62 -8.96 -4.62
C ASP A 20 0.42 -8.02 -4.42
N GLN A 21 0.67 -6.78 -3.98
CA GLN A 21 -0.35 -5.75 -3.75
C GLN A 21 0.05 -4.40 -4.37
N PHE A 22 -0.96 -3.65 -4.81
CA PHE A 22 -0.83 -2.27 -5.27
C PHE A 22 -1.79 -1.33 -4.53
N LEU A 23 -1.36 -0.08 -4.35
CA LEU A 23 -2.13 1.03 -3.81
C LEU A 23 -2.09 2.16 -4.85
N THR A 24 -3.26 2.69 -5.21
CA THR A 24 -3.36 3.78 -6.20
C THR A 24 -3.60 5.10 -5.48
N LYS A 25 -2.88 6.15 -5.89
CA LYS A 25 -3.09 7.50 -5.37
C LYS A 25 -4.34 8.17 -5.97
N PRO A 26 -5.02 9.05 -5.21
CA PRO A 26 -4.78 9.31 -3.79
C PRO A 26 -5.25 8.12 -2.94
N PHE A 27 -4.48 7.77 -1.92
CA PHE A 27 -4.87 6.79 -0.90
C PHE A 27 -4.86 7.46 0.47
N SER A 28 -5.69 6.94 1.37
CA SER A 28 -5.77 7.35 2.76
C SER A 28 -4.64 6.77 3.60
N LYS A 29 -4.41 7.39 4.77
CA LYS A 29 -3.51 6.86 5.80
C LYS A 29 -3.91 5.43 6.19
N GLU A 30 -5.22 5.18 6.31
CA GLU A 30 -5.76 3.88 6.70
C GLU A 30 -5.45 2.79 5.66
N GLU A 31 -5.70 3.06 4.37
CA GLU A 31 -5.40 2.11 3.30
C GLU A 31 -3.92 1.73 3.25
N LEU A 32 -3.02 2.71 3.45
CA LEU A 32 -1.59 2.45 3.51
C LEU A 32 -1.23 1.58 4.73
N LEU A 33 -1.71 1.93 5.92
CA LEU A 33 -1.41 1.18 7.14
C LEU A 33 -1.96 -0.25 7.07
N ASN A 34 -3.13 -0.45 6.47
CA ASN A 34 -3.73 -1.77 6.28
C ASN A 34 -2.91 -2.63 5.31
N ALA A 35 -2.40 -2.06 4.21
CA ALA A 35 -1.50 -2.78 3.30
C ALA A 35 -0.20 -3.23 4.00
N ILE A 36 0.37 -2.38 4.86
CA ILE A 36 1.57 -2.74 5.63
C ILE A 36 1.26 -3.87 6.61
N LYS A 37 0.18 -3.76 7.40
CA LYS A 37 -0.25 -4.81 8.35
C LYS A 37 -0.43 -6.17 7.67
N ALA A 38 -0.95 -6.19 6.44
CA ALA A 38 -1.16 -7.42 5.69
C ALA A 38 0.15 -8.12 5.26
N HIS A 39 1.24 -7.37 5.06
CA HIS A 39 2.49 -7.89 4.52
C HIS A 39 3.63 -7.97 5.53
N VAL A 40 3.49 -7.31 6.69
CA VAL A 40 4.52 -7.27 7.74
C VAL A 40 3.90 -7.81 9.05
N PRO A 41 4.00 -9.12 9.30
CA PRO A 41 3.52 -9.71 10.55
C PRO A 41 4.15 -9.03 11.77
N GLY A 42 3.33 -8.71 12.77
CA GLY A 42 3.78 -8.01 13.98
C GLY A 42 3.97 -6.50 13.81
N PHE A 43 3.63 -5.92 12.65
CA PHE A 43 3.63 -4.47 12.50
C PHE A 43 2.56 -3.83 13.40
N VAL A 44 3.03 -3.03 14.36
CA VAL A 44 2.21 -2.15 15.18
C VAL A 44 2.48 -0.73 14.71
N ALA A 45 1.47 -0.09 14.13
CA ALA A 45 1.57 1.32 13.81
C ALA A 45 1.73 2.08 15.12
N ALA A 46 2.74 2.96 15.22
CA ALA A 46 2.86 3.83 16.38
C ALA A 46 1.58 4.66 16.50
N GLU A 47 0.86 4.47 17.61
CA GLU A 47 -0.24 5.33 18.01
C GLU A 47 0.32 6.77 17.99
N HIS A 48 -0.25 7.60 17.11
CA HIS A 48 0.04 9.02 17.14
C HIS A 48 -0.56 9.52 18.45
N HIS A 49 0.26 9.62 19.49
CA HIS A 49 -0.10 10.32 20.72
C HIS A 49 -0.51 11.72 20.29
N LEU A 50 -1.82 11.97 20.24
CA LEU A 50 -2.36 13.32 20.27
C LEU A 50 -2.05 13.84 21.67
N SER A 51 -0.94 14.55 21.80
CA SER A 51 -0.72 15.53 22.86
C SER A 51 -1.51 16.79 22.56
#